data_AF-A0AAV1LLF0-F1
#
_entry.id   AF-A0AAV1LLF0-F1
#
_cell.length_a   1.000
_cell.length_b   1.000
_cell.length_c   1.000
_cell.angle_alpha   90.00
_cell.angle_beta   90.00
_cell.angle_gamma   90.00
#
_symmetry.space_group_name_H-M   'P 1'
#
loop_
_entity.id
_entity.type
_entity.pdbx_description
1 polymer ?
#
loop_
_entity_poly.entity_id
_entity_poly.type
_entity_poly.pdbx_seq_one_letter_code
_entity_poly.pdbx_strand_id
1 'polypeptide(L)'
;MKIDPEKLQSVNFCRSRELAAAICDVSVRAVDKIKKECIKGEVSSPRQSVYRPCTVTALDDFDKSVIKQIVSSFYRDSEYPFTAKILSTAKERIDGFQCSISSMRKILSSILRIHLGTRTHKLQMVVNN
;
A
#
# COMPACT_ATOMS: atom_id res chain seq x y z
N MET A 1 -31.44 -28.61 -29.34
CA MET A 1 -30.60 -28.33 -30.53
C MET A 1 -29.23 -28.97 -30.30
N LYS A 2 -28.86 -29.99 -31.08
CA LYS A 2 -27.49 -30.53 -31.07
C LYS A 2 -26.64 -29.59 -31.92
N ILE A 3 -25.57 -29.04 -31.34
CA ILE A 3 -24.69 -28.13 -32.06
C ILE A 3 -23.69 -29.00 -32.81
N ASP A 4 -23.66 -28.89 -34.14
CA ASP A 4 -22.80 -29.71 -35.00
C ASP A 4 -21.31 -29.38 -34.75
N PRO A 5 -20.46 -30.35 -34.38
CA PRO A 5 -19.06 -30.09 -34.03
C PRO A 5 -18.22 -29.59 -35.22
N GLU A 6 -18.55 -30.00 -36.45
CA GLU A 6 -17.89 -29.56 -37.67
C GLU A 6 -18.16 -28.08 -37.98
N LYS A 7 -19.35 -27.57 -37.64
CA LYS A 7 -19.68 -26.14 -37.77
C LYS A 7 -18.93 -25.27 -36.76
N LEU A 8 -18.55 -25.81 -35.59
CA LEU A 8 -17.69 -25.07 -34.67
C LEU A 8 -16.25 -24.98 -35.18
N GLN A 9 -15.73 -26.02 -35.82
CA GLN A 9 -14.35 -26.04 -36.34
C GLN A 9 -14.14 -25.09 -37.53
N SER A 10 -15.19 -24.80 -38.30
CA SER A 10 -15.14 -23.86 -39.43
C SER A 10 -15.29 -22.39 -39.02
N VAL A 11 -15.73 -22.11 -37.80
CA VAL A 11 -15.80 -20.74 -37.29
C VAL A 11 -14.39 -20.29 -36.97
N ASN A 12 -13.90 -19.35 -37.77
CA ASN A 12 -12.56 -18.81 -37.62
C ASN A 12 -12.52 -17.90 -36.37
N PHE A 13 -12.29 -18.50 -35.18
CA PHE A 13 -12.26 -17.82 -33.88
C PHE A 13 -11.21 -16.70 -33.79
N CYS A 14 -10.26 -16.67 -34.73
CA CYS A 14 -9.32 -15.55 -34.91
C CYS A 14 -10.07 -14.22 -35.10
N ARG A 15 -11.23 -14.26 -35.76
CA ARG A 15 -12.04 -13.08 -36.07
C ARG A 15 -12.91 -12.61 -34.90
N SER A 16 -13.19 -13.47 -33.91
CA SER A 16 -14.03 -13.12 -32.76
C SER A 16 -13.46 -11.97 -31.94
N ARG A 17 -12.13 -11.92 -31.81
CA ARG A 17 -11.42 -10.85 -31.10
C ARG A 17 -11.51 -9.51 -31.84
N GLU A 18 -11.31 -9.54 -33.16
CA GLU A 18 -11.40 -8.35 -34.02
C GLU A 18 -12.82 -7.82 -34.09
N LEU A 19 -13.81 -8.72 -34.16
CA LEU A 19 -15.22 -8.38 -34.14
C LEU A 19 -15.65 -7.79 -32.80
N ALA A 20 -15.22 -8.35 -31.68
CA ALA A 20 -15.48 -7.77 -30.36
C ALA A 20 -14.82 -6.39 -30.19
N ALA A 21 -13.59 -6.23 -30.69
CA ALA A 21 -12.90 -4.95 -30.72
C ALA A 21 -13.65 -3.90 -31.55
N ALA A 22 -14.14 -4.28 -32.73
CA ALA A 22 -14.88 -3.40 -33.62
C ALA A 22 -16.26 -3.01 -33.07
N ILE A 23 -17.02 -3.97 -32.52
CA ILE A 23 -18.36 -3.71 -31.96
C ILE A 23 -18.27 -2.80 -30.73
N CYS A 24 -17.29 -3.05 -29.86
CA CYS A 24 -17.13 -2.29 -28.62
C CYS A 24 -16.30 -1.01 -28.79
N ASP A 25 -15.84 -0.69 -30.01
CA ASP A 25 -14.93 0.41 -30.33
C ASP A 25 -13.71 0.48 -29.38
N VAL A 26 -13.05 -0.66 -29.21
CA VAL A 26 -11.84 -0.80 -28.38
C VAL A 26 -10.72 -1.44 -29.16
N SER A 27 -9.48 -1.19 -28.73
CA SER A 27 -8.34 -1.87 -29.34
C SER A 27 -8.39 -3.39 -29.11
N VAL A 28 -7.89 -4.16 -30.08
CA VAL A 28 -7.67 -5.62 -29.97
C VAL A 28 -6.88 -5.99 -28.71
N ARG A 29 -5.93 -5.14 -28.30
CA ARG A 29 -5.13 -5.31 -27.08
C ARG A 29 -5.97 -5.25 -25.80
N ALA A 30 -7.01 -4.41 -25.77
CA ALA A 30 -7.91 -4.31 -24.62
C ALA A 30 -8.72 -5.60 -24.43
N VAL A 31 -9.22 -6.16 -25.54
CA VAL A 31 -9.92 -7.45 -25.53
C VAL A 31 -9.01 -8.58 -25.02
N ASP A 32 -7.76 -8.62 -25.49
CA ASP A 32 -6.78 -9.62 -25.01
C ASP A 32 -6.44 -9.46 -23.53
N LYS A 33 -6.37 -8.22 -23.03
CA LYS A 33 -6.13 -7.93 -21.61
C LYS A 33 -7.30 -8.42 -20.75
N ILE A 34 -8.53 -8.08 -21.12
CA ILE A 34 -9.74 -8.50 -20.41
C ILE A 34 -9.84 -10.03 -20.41
N LYS A 35 -9.60 -10.68 -21.56
CA LYS A 35 -9.59 -12.15 -21.65
C LYS A 35 -8.60 -12.78 -20.67
N LYS A 36 -7.38 -12.25 -20.57
CA LYS A 36 -6.36 -12.71 -19.63
C LYS A 36 -6.77 -12.50 -18.17
N GLU A 37 -7.41 -11.38 -17.84
CA GLU A 37 -7.93 -11.08 -16.51
C GLU A 37 -9.09 -12.01 -16.12
N CYS A 38 -10.02 -12.27 -17.06
CA CYS A 38 -11.11 -13.23 -16.86
C CYS A 38 -10.60 -14.66 -16.62
N ILE A 39 -9.57 -15.10 -17.33
CA ILE A 39 -8.94 -16.43 -17.10
C ILE A 39 -8.35 -16.52 -15.70
N LYS A 40 -7.79 -15.41 -15.17
CA LYS A 40 -7.25 -15.36 -13.81
C LYS A 40 -8.34 -15.28 -12.73
N GLY A 41 -9.59 -15.02 -13.10
CA GLY A 41 -10.70 -14.83 -12.16
C GLY A 41 -10.71 -13.47 -11.46
N GLU A 42 -9.75 -12.58 -11.77
CA GLU A 42 -9.62 -11.25 -11.17
C GLU A 42 -9.73 -10.19 -12.26
N VAL A 43 -10.96 -9.75 -12.52
CA VAL A 43 -11.21 -8.61 -13.41
C VAL A 43 -11.07 -7.33 -12.59
N SER A 44 -10.03 -6.54 -12.89
CA SER A 44 -9.82 -5.26 -12.22
C SER A 44 -10.37 -4.13 -13.07
N SER A 45 -11.08 -3.20 -12.43
CA SER A 45 -11.52 -2.00 -13.15
C SER A 45 -10.30 -1.16 -13.55
N PRO A 46 -10.31 -0.54 -14.75
CA PRO A 46 -9.27 0.39 -15.14
C PRO A 46 -9.04 1.44 -14.05
N ARG A 47 -7.77 1.68 -13.69
CA ARG A 47 -7.35 2.63 -12.65
C ARG A 47 -7.81 2.30 -11.22
N GLN A 48 -8.33 1.10 -10.96
CA GLN A 48 -8.61 0.68 -9.60
C GLN A 48 -7.28 0.51 -8.85
N SER A 49 -7.01 1.42 -7.91
CA SER A 49 -5.85 1.27 -7.03
C SER A 49 -6.15 0.16 -6.03
N VAL A 50 -5.37 -0.92 -6.09
CA VAL A 50 -5.40 -1.95 -5.04
C VAL A 50 -4.74 -1.35 -3.81
N TYR A 51 -5.54 -0.96 -2.80
CA TYR A 51 -5.00 -0.62 -1.49
C TYR A 51 -4.46 -1.89 -0.84
N ARG A 52 -3.13 -1.96 -0.70
CA ARG A 52 -2.48 -3.01 0.07
C ARG A 52 -2.19 -2.44 1.45
N PRO A 53 -2.93 -2.85 2.51
CA PRO A 53 -2.58 -2.44 3.86
C PRO A 53 -1.16 -2.94 4.16
N CYS A 54 -0.21 -2.03 4.32
CA CYS A 54 1.09 -2.39 4.86
C CYS A 54 0.91 -2.64 6.36
N THR A 55 1.35 -3.81 6.83
CA THR A 55 1.30 -4.25 8.24
C THR A 55 1.94 -3.24 9.20
N VAL A 56 2.84 -2.38 8.70
CA VAL A 56 3.57 -1.41 9.52
C VAL A 56 2.82 -0.11 9.83
N THR A 57 1.62 0.10 9.26
CA THR A 57 0.80 1.30 9.53
C THR A 57 -0.45 1.05 10.38
N ALA A 58 -0.76 -0.21 10.70
CA ALA A 58 -1.86 -0.58 11.58
C ALA A 58 -1.38 -0.63 13.04
N LEU A 59 -0.77 0.46 13.52
CA LEU A 59 -0.54 0.62 14.96
C LEU A 59 -1.86 0.93 15.64
N ASP A 60 -2.14 0.22 16.72
CA ASP A 60 -3.27 0.57 17.58
C ASP A 60 -2.98 1.90 18.29
N ASP A 61 -4.02 2.57 18.75
CA ASP A 61 -3.90 3.86 19.43
C ASP A 61 -3.12 3.76 20.73
N PHE A 62 -3.13 2.58 21.38
CA PHE A 62 -2.27 2.27 22.51
C PHE A 62 -0.79 2.35 22.13
N ASP A 63 -0.36 1.65 21.08
CA ASP A 63 1.05 1.65 20.65
C ASP A 63 1.52 3.06 20.28
N LYS A 64 0.65 3.83 19.61
CA LYS A 64 0.92 5.24 19.29
C LYS A 64 1.14 6.07 20.56
N SER A 65 0.39 5.79 21.63
CA SER A 65 0.54 6.49 22.91
C SER A 65 1.88 6.17 23.60
N VAL A 66 2.30 4.90 23.56
CA VAL A 66 3.61 4.46 24.10
C VAL A 66 4.75 5.12 23.32
N ILE A 67 4.68 5.15 21.99
CA ILE A 67 5.68 5.82 21.15
C ILE A 67 5.75 7.33 21.46
N LYS A 68 4.60 8.00 21.64
CA LYS A 68 4.56 9.41 22.06
C LYS A 68 5.27 9.62 23.40
N GLN A 69 5.04 8.72 24.36
CA GLN A 69 5.66 8.80 25.67
C GLN A 69 7.18 8.64 25.60
N ILE A 70 7.67 7.66 24.82
CA ILE A 70 9.10 7.44 24.58
C ILE A 70 9.74 8.70 24.00
N VAL A 71 9.14 9.28 22.95
CA VAL A 71 9.66 10.49 22.34
C VAL A 71 9.65 11.66 23.32
N SER A 72 8.59 11.79 24.12
CA SER A 72 8.48 12.84 25.13
C SER A 72 9.51 12.70 26.25
N SER A 73 9.85 11.47 26.67
CA SER A 73 10.91 11.28 27.69
C SER A 73 12.25 11.79 27.20
N PHE A 74 12.63 11.49 25.95
CA PHE A 74 13.89 12.00 25.39
C PHE A 74 13.95 13.52 25.36
N TYR A 75 12.84 14.19 24.99
CA TYR A 75 12.80 15.66 25.01
C TYR A 75 12.86 16.26 26.42
N ARG A 76 12.30 15.58 27.43
CA ARG A 76 12.41 16.01 28.83
C ARG A 76 13.86 15.94 29.31
N ASP A 77 14.61 14.96 28.83
CA ASP A 77 16.03 14.78 29.13
C ASP A 77 16.95 15.67 28.26
N SER A 78 16.36 16.58 27.46
CA SER A 78 17.06 17.43 26.49
C SER A 78 17.86 16.68 25.42
N GLU A 79 17.54 15.40 25.18
CA GLU A 79 18.13 14.57 24.13
C GLU A 79 17.31 14.64 22.84
N TYR A 80 18.01 14.62 21.70
CA TYR A 80 17.39 14.52 20.36
C TYR A 80 17.74 13.15 19.75
N PRO A 81 16.93 12.12 20.04
CA PRO A 81 17.26 10.75 19.69
C PRO A 81 17.12 10.53 18.17
N PHE A 82 18.02 9.73 17.61
CA PHE A 82 17.86 9.23 16.24
C PHE A 82 16.68 8.25 16.16
N THR A 83 16.11 8.09 14.96
CA THR A 83 15.02 7.14 14.72
C THR A 83 15.37 5.72 15.17
N ALA A 84 16.64 5.30 15.03
CA ALA A 84 17.11 3.99 15.47
C ALA A 84 17.04 3.81 17.00
N LYS A 85 17.33 4.85 17.78
CA LYS A 85 17.26 4.83 19.26
C LYS A 85 15.81 4.81 19.75
N ILE A 86 14.92 5.51 19.05
CA ILE A 86 13.46 5.42 19.30
C ILE A 86 12.95 4.02 18.94
N LEU A 87 13.42 3.43 17.85
CA LEU A 87 13.03 2.10 17.44
C LEU A 87 13.48 1.02 18.44
N SER A 88 14.70 1.09 18.97
CA SER A 88 15.18 0.12 19.95
C SER A 88 14.34 0.19 21.24
N THR A 89 14.14 1.39 21.77
CA THR A 89 13.32 1.60 22.97
C THR A 89 11.84 1.23 22.77
N ALA A 90 11.29 1.43 21.57
CA ALA A 90 9.94 0.99 21.25
C ALA A 90 9.83 -0.55 21.19
N LYS A 91 10.83 -1.24 20.64
CA LYS A 91 10.90 -2.71 20.63
C LYS A 91 11.03 -3.33 22.02
N GLU A 92 11.62 -2.60 22.96
CA GLU A 92 11.74 -3.04 24.36
C GLU A 92 10.43 -2.87 25.15
N ARG A 93 9.63 -1.84 24.82
CA ARG A 93 8.40 -1.51 25.56
C ARG A 93 7.12 -2.11 24.98
N ILE A 94 7.11 -2.42 23.69
CA ILE A 94 5.93 -2.92 22.98
C ILE A 94 6.21 -4.36 22.55
N ASP A 95 5.48 -5.30 23.16
CA ASP A 95 5.60 -6.72 22.85
C ASP A 95 5.21 -7.00 21.39
N GLY A 96 6.07 -7.74 20.68
CA GLY A 96 5.81 -8.10 19.28
C GLY A 96 5.98 -6.95 18.28
N PHE A 97 6.57 -5.82 18.68
CA PHE A 97 6.73 -4.66 17.80
C PHE A 97 7.72 -4.90 16.65
N GLN A 98 7.18 -5.22 15.47
CA GLN A 98 7.94 -5.45 14.25
C GLN A 98 7.87 -4.24 13.32
N CYS A 99 8.85 -3.34 13.45
CA CYS A 99 8.93 -2.14 12.63
C CYS A 99 10.35 -1.95 12.05
N SER A 100 10.42 -1.47 10.81
CA SER A 100 11.66 -1.03 10.17
C SER A 100 11.93 0.44 10.49
N ILE A 101 13.19 0.88 10.34
CA ILE A 101 13.57 2.29 10.56
C ILE A 101 12.74 3.22 9.65
N SER A 102 12.56 2.86 8.38
CA SER A 102 11.79 3.65 7.41
C SER A 102 10.33 3.79 7.81
N SER A 103 9.73 2.71 8.33
CA SER A 103 8.35 2.77 8.82
C SER A 103 8.23 3.55 10.12
N MET A 104 9.20 3.42 11.03
CA MET A 104 9.26 4.23 12.25
C MET A 104 9.32 5.72 11.91
N ARG A 105 10.10 6.15 10.90
CA ARG A 105 10.08 7.55 10.44
C ARG A 105 8.69 8.00 9.99
N LYS A 106 7.95 7.15 9.28
CA LYS A 106 6.58 7.45 8.83
C LYS A 106 5.61 7.56 10.01
N ILE A 107 5.73 6.65 10.98
CA ILE A 107 4.94 6.65 12.21
C ILE A 107 5.21 7.93 13.00
N LEU A 108 6.48 8.25 13.24
CA LEU A 108 6.88 9.48 13.92
C LEU A 108 6.39 10.71 13.17
N SER A 109 6.50 10.74 11.83
CA SER A 109 5.97 11.84 11.03
C SER A 109 4.46 11.97 11.18
N SER A 110 3.71 10.87 11.20
CA SER A 110 2.26 10.89 11.39
C SER A 110 1.88 11.39 12.79
N ILE A 111 2.47 10.80 13.82
CA ILE A 111 2.20 11.10 15.23
C ILE A 111 2.61 12.54 15.60
N LEU A 112 3.81 12.95 15.19
CA LEU A 112 4.38 14.25 15.56
C LEU A 112 3.81 15.40 14.72
N ARG A 113 3.39 15.18 13.47
CA ARG A 113 2.68 16.21 12.68
C ARG A 113 1.33 16.57 13.30
N ILE A 114 0.61 15.61 13.87
CA ILE A 114 -0.67 15.86 14.54
C ILE A 114 -0.47 16.69 15.82
N HIS A 115 0.66 16.53 16.50
CA HIS A 115 0.92 17.21 17.77
C HIS A 115 1.58 18.59 17.62
N LEU A 116 2.28 18.85 16.52
CA LEU A 116 3.13 20.06 16.35
C LEU A 116 2.67 20.97 15.23
N GLY A 117 1.36 21.23 15.13
CA GLY A 117 0.78 22.24 14.23
C GLY A 117 1.35 23.67 14.34
N THR A 118 2.42 23.90 15.12
CA THR A 118 2.97 25.24 15.38
C THR A 118 4.51 25.35 15.52
N ARG A 119 5.34 24.30 15.50
CA ARG A 119 6.81 24.44 15.67
C ARG A 119 7.62 23.47 14.80
N THR A 120 7.83 23.84 13.54
CA THR A 120 8.36 22.99 12.47
C THR A 120 9.90 22.93 12.35
N HIS A 121 10.67 23.76 13.06
CA HIS A 121 12.11 23.88 12.77
C HIS A 121 13.04 22.88 13.47
N LYS A 122 12.67 22.30 14.63
CA LYS A 122 13.58 21.40 15.38
C LYS A 122 13.47 19.91 15.01
N LEU A 123 12.38 19.48 14.38
CA LEU A 123 12.16 18.06 14.04
C LEU A 123 12.78 17.60 12.71
N GLN A 124 13.15 18.53 11.83
CA GLN A 124 13.83 18.16 10.57
C GLN A 124 15.15 17.41 10.81
N MET A 125 15.79 17.63 11.96
CA MET A 125 17.03 16.94 12.36
C MET A 125 16.85 15.45 12.67
N VAL A 126 15.66 15.02 13.14
CA VAL A 126 15.41 13.63 13.58
C VAL A 126 14.97 12.73 12.42
N VAL A 127 14.34 13.32 11.39
CA VAL A 127 13.77 12.59 10.25
C VAL A 127 14.74 12.50 9.06
N ASN A 128 15.65 13.47 8.91
CA ASN A 128 16.53 13.59 7.73
C ASN A 128 17.95 12.99 7.89
N ASN A 129 18.30 12.44 9.06
CA ASN A 129 19.58 11.74 9.28
C ASN A 129 19.35 10.25 9.57
#